data_AF-A0A9P4GAF7-F1
#
_entry.id   AF-A0A9P4GAF7-F1
#
_cell.length_a   1.000
_cell.length_b   1.000
_cell.length_c   1.000
_cell.angle_alpha   90.00
_cell.angle_beta   90.00
_cell.angle_gamma   90.00
#
_symmetry.space_group_name_H-M   'P 1'
#
loop_
_entity.id
_entity.type
_entity.pdbx_description
1 polymer ?
#
loop_
_entity_poly.entity_id
_entity_poly.type
_entity_poly.pdbx_seq_one_letter_code
_entity_poly.pdbx_strand_id
1 'polypeptide(L)'
;MSNYSSMRVISIFALHVLVVLCEYTNLPEVPQGVFNASTRVEIHSTTTAAVWNALTNFPGYADWNPFVRAAIVVSPLNLTLPEQYPVEGKRLFLRTQIPPLPLPVNKDTPDNLLNTQFAYERITHVQPDLGRLAWEYATDTLIQAERWQAVSDLGNGVVLYESREVFNGLLASVLQKTLGESLQKGFDDQGRGLKLFLERGA
;
A
#
# COMPACT_ATOMS: atom_id res chain seq x y z
N MET A 1 30.47 71.42 19.83
CA MET A 1 29.04 71.06 19.90
C MET A 1 28.91 69.62 19.45
N SER A 2 28.65 68.72 20.39
CA SER A 2 28.67 67.27 20.19
C SER A 2 27.29 66.81 19.68
N ASN A 3 27.26 66.10 18.55
CA ASN A 3 26.05 65.45 18.04
C ASN A 3 26.11 63.96 18.37
N TYR A 4 25.32 63.54 19.36
CA TYR A 4 25.01 62.14 19.62
C TYR A 4 24.01 61.64 18.57
N SER A 5 24.43 60.72 17.70
CA SER A 5 23.52 59.96 16.84
C SER A 5 23.09 58.69 17.58
N SER A 6 21.81 58.59 17.92
CA SER A 6 21.21 57.43 18.59
C SER A 6 20.94 56.34 17.55
N MET A 7 21.67 55.22 17.65
CA MET A 7 21.46 54.05 16.80
C MET A 7 20.35 53.19 17.41
N ARG A 8 19.17 53.17 16.78
CA ARG A 8 18.07 52.26 17.14
C ARG A 8 18.28 50.92 16.45
N VAL A 9 18.59 49.89 17.24
CA VAL A 9 18.59 48.49 16.78
C VAL A 9 17.13 48.03 16.77
N ILE A 10 16.57 47.83 15.57
CA ILE A 10 15.25 47.20 15.39
C ILE A 10 15.49 45.69 15.30
N SER A 11 15.27 44.98 16.39
CA SER A 11 15.23 43.52 16.38
C SER A 11 13.94 43.06 15.72
N ILE A 12 14.05 42.54 14.50
CA ILE A 12 12.96 41.86 13.79
C ILE A 12 12.86 40.45 14.37
N PHE A 13 11.83 40.21 15.20
CA PHE A 13 11.45 38.86 15.60
C PHE A 13 10.78 38.17 14.41
N ALA A 14 11.50 37.27 13.75
CA ALA A 14 10.95 36.39 12.72
C ALA A 14 10.12 35.28 13.39
N LEU A 15 8.79 35.44 13.37
CA LEU A 15 7.84 34.42 13.81
C LEU A 15 7.89 33.25 12.80
N HIS A 16 8.61 32.19 13.14
CA HIS A 16 8.62 30.96 12.35
C HIS A 16 7.30 30.22 12.58
N VAL A 17 6.36 30.38 11.65
CA VAL A 17 5.18 29.53 11.57
C VAL A 17 5.64 28.17 11.07
N LEU A 18 5.84 27.22 11.98
CA LEU A 18 5.90 25.80 11.65
C LEU A 18 4.50 25.40 11.18
N VAL A 19 4.28 25.42 9.87
CA VAL A 19 3.11 24.76 9.27
C VAL A 19 3.39 23.26 9.38
N VAL A 20 2.90 22.63 10.44
CA VAL A 20 2.76 21.18 10.46
C VAL A 20 1.61 20.86 9.52
N LEU A 21 1.92 20.57 8.25
CA LEU A 21 0.96 19.94 7.35
C LEU A 21 0.69 18.54 7.92
N CYS A 22 -0.49 18.34 8.50
CA CYS A 22 -0.98 17.00 8.73
C CYS A 22 -1.22 16.38 7.35
N GLU A 23 -0.36 15.46 6.93
CA GLU A 23 -0.62 14.69 5.71
C GLU A 23 -1.89 13.86 5.95
N TYR A 24 -2.97 14.21 5.26
CA TYR A 24 -4.23 13.46 5.31
C TYR A 24 -3.97 11.97 4.99
N THR A 25 -4.50 11.05 5.78
CA THR A 25 -4.46 9.61 5.49
C THR A 25 -5.81 8.99 5.75
N ASN A 26 -6.20 8.03 4.90
CA ASN A 26 -7.39 7.21 5.11
C ASN A 26 -7.04 5.81 5.63
N LEU A 27 -5.76 5.52 5.88
CA LEU A 27 -5.39 4.31 6.60
C LEU A 27 -5.82 4.45 8.07
N PRO A 28 -6.37 3.40 8.70
CA PRO A 28 -6.65 3.43 10.13
C PRO A 28 -5.35 3.51 10.92
N GLU A 29 -5.44 3.98 12.17
CA GLU A 29 -4.34 3.79 13.12
C GLU A 29 -4.24 2.31 13.49
N VAL A 30 -3.03 1.77 13.41
CA VAL A 30 -2.73 0.38 13.80
C VAL A 30 -1.51 0.38 14.74
N PRO A 31 -1.36 -0.61 15.63
CA PRO A 31 -0.18 -0.73 16.48
C PRO A 31 1.11 -0.74 15.67
N GLN A 32 2.18 -0.18 16.23
CA GLN A 32 3.50 -0.28 15.60
C GLN A 32 3.99 -1.74 15.61
N GLY A 33 4.49 -2.19 14.46
CA GLY A 33 5.18 -3.46 14.31
C GLY A 33 6.70 -3.31 14.44
N VAL A 34 7.40 -4.42 14.18
CA VAL A 34 8.86 -4.44 14.07
C VAL A 34 9.32 -3.63 12.85
N PHE A 35 8.62 -3.76 11.73
CA PHE A 35 8.81 -2.92 10.55
C PHE A 35 7.52 -2.86 9.73
N ASN A 36 7.48 -1.97 8.74
CA ASN A 36 6.39 -1.93 7.78
C ASN A 36 6.93 -1.78 6.35
N ALA A 37 6.12 -2.17 5.39
CA ALA A 37 6.26 -1.80 3.99
C ALA A 37 5.02 -1.02 3.57
N SER A 38 5.19 0.07 2.82
CA SER A 38 4.06 0.92 2.46
C SER A 38 4.23 1.62 1.13
N THR A 39 3.12 2.06 0.53
CA THR A 39 3.11 2.95 -0.61
C THR A 39 2.00 3.98 -0.46
N ARG A 40 2.24 5.15 -1.05
CA ARG A 40 1.30 6.26 -1.12
C ARG A 40 1.47 6.91 -2.48
N VAL A 41 0.38 6.96 -3.25
CA VAL A 41 0.43 7.45 -4.63
C VAL A 41 -0.87 8.17 -4.97
N GLU A 42 -0.73 9.35 -5.57
CA GLU A 42 -1.83 10.04 -6.22
C GLU A 42 -1.97 9.50 -7.65
N ILE A 43 -3.20 9.21 -8.05
CA ILE A 43 -3.57 8.71 -9.36
C ILE A 43 -4.48 9.77 -9.98
N HIS A 44 -4.08 10.34 -11.11
CA HIS A 44 -4.81 11.40 -11.78
C HIS A 44 -5.79 10.84 -12.80
N SER A 45 -6.71 11.69 -13.25
CA SER A 45 -7.71 11.36 -14.28
C SER A 45 -8.48 10.07 -13.98
N THR A 46 -8.77 9.81 -12.71
CA THR A 46 -9.46 8.58 -12.28
C THR A 46 -10.52 8.85 -11.21
N THR A 47 -11.21 7.80 -10.79
CA THR A 47 -12.23 7.85 -9.74
C THR A 47 -11.95 6.81 -8.66
N THR A 48 -12.44 7.04 -7.44
CA THR A 48 -12.31 6.09 -6.34
C THR A 48 -12.93 4.73 -6.69
N ALA A 49 -14.04 4.73 -7.46
CA ALA A 49 -14.67 3.51 -7.96
C ALA A 49 -13.77 2.72 -8.92
N ALA A 50 -13.02 3.39 -9.80
CA ALA A 50 -12.09 2.72 -10.71
C ALA A 50 -10.90 2.09 -9.96
N VAL A 51 -10.33 2.83 -9.00
CA VAL A 51 -9.27 2.32 -8.12
C VAL A 51 -9.78 1.15 -7.29
N TRP A 52 -10.95 1.28 -6.66
CA TRP A 52 -11.57 0.22 -5.87
C TRP A 52 -11.80 -1.05 -6.69
N ASN A 53 -12.37 -0.91 -7.90
CA ASN A 53 -12.58 -2.04 -8.80
C ASN A 53 -11.27 -2.77 -9.14
N ALA A 54 -10.19 -2.03 -9.41
CA ALA A 54 -8.88 -2.64 -9.66
C ALA A 54 -8.31 -3.38 -8.43
N LEU A 55 -8.54 -2.85 -7.22
CA LEU A 55 -8.13 -3.48 -5.96
C LEU A 55 -9.00 -4.68 -5.57
N THR A 56 -10.25 -4.76 -6.03
CA THR A 56 -11.17 -5.85 -5.66
C THR A 56 -11.34 -6.91 -6.75
N ASN A 57 -10.85 -6.67 -7.98
CA ASN A 57 -10.88 -7.61 -9.09
C ASN A 57 -9.67 -8.57 -9.04
N PHE A 58 -9.73 -9.57 -8.16
CA PHE A 58 -8.62 -10.51 -7.95
C PHE A 58 -8.14 -11.25 -9.21
N PRO A 59 -9.01 -11.71 -10.14
CA PRO A 59 -8.58 -12.32 -11.40
C PRO A 59 -7.71 -11.39 -12.27
N GLY A 60 -7.90 -10.07 -12.17
CA GLY A 60 -7.19 -9.06 -12.96
C GLY A 60 -5.93 -8.49 -12.30
N TYR A 61 -5.51 -8.99 -11.13
CA TYR A 61 -4.34 -8.43 -10.42
C TYR A 61 -3.07 -8.42 -11.28
N ALA A 62 -2.85 -9.48 -12.06
CA ALA A 62 -1.65 -9.61 -12.89
C ALA A 62 -1.59 -8.57 -14.03
N ASP A 63 -2.69 -7.90 -14.38
CA ASP A 63 -2.74 -6.91 -15.46
C ASP A 63 -1.93 -5.65 -15.14
N TRP A 64 -1.71 -5.34 -13.86
CA TRP A 64 -1.08 -4.10 -13.44
C TRP A 64 -0.08 -4.25 -12.30
N ASN A 65 -0.14 -5.33 -11.53
CA ASN A 65 0.61 -5.46 -10.28
C ASN A 65 1.93 -6.24 -10.48
N PRO A 66 3.10 -5.60 -10.39
CA PRO A 66 4.39 -6.28 -10.52
C PRO A 66 4.79 -7.09 -9.28
N PHE A 67 4.12 -6.85 -8.15
CA PHE A 67 4.41 -7.49 -6.86
C PHE A 67 3.47 -8.68 -6.62
N VAL A 68 2.15 -8.46 -6.60
CA VAL A 68 1.15 -9.53 -6.39
C VAL A 68 0.68 -10.04 -7.75
N ARG A 69 1.19 -11.20 -8.16
CA ARG A 69 0.96 -11.80 -9.49
C ARG A 69 -0.24 -12.75 -9.54
N ALA A 70 -0.76 -13.14 -8.39
CA ALA A 70 -2.07 -13.78 -8.29
C ALA A 70 -2.69 -13.46 -6.92
N ALA A 71 -3.99 -13.18 -6.92
CA ALA A 71 -4.83 -13.10 -5.74
C ALA A 71 -5.99 -14.08 -5.95
N ILE A 72 -6.14 -15.05 -5.05
CA ILE A 72 -7.12 -16.13 -5.21
C ILE A 72 -7.84 -16.37 -3.90
N VAL A 73 -9.18 -16.22 -3.88
CA VAL A 73 -9.96 -16.60 -2.71
C VAL A 73 -10.03 -18.12 -2.64
N VAL A 74 -9.69 -18.66 -1.48
CA VAL A 74 -9.62 -20.10 -1.24
C VAL A 74 -10.41 -20.50 0.01
N SER A 75 -10.88 -21.74 0.02
CA SER A 75 -11.45 -22.38 1.21
C SER A 75 -10.36 -22.66 2.28
N PRO A 76 -10.74 -23.04 3.51
CA PRO A 76 -9.77 -23.51 4.51
C PRO A 76 -8.92 -24.72 4.07
N LEU A 77 -9.36 -25.47 3.06
CA LEU A 77 -8.64 -26.59 2.46
C LEU A 77 -7.82 -26.19 1.22
N ASN A 78 -7.62 -24.89 0.98
CA ASN A 78 -6.90 -24.32 -0.17
C ASN A 78 -7.52 -24.64 -1.54
N LEU A 79 -8.82 -24.96 -1.59
CA LEU A 79 -9.56 -25.07 -2.85
C LEU A 79 -10.01 -23.68 -3.32
N THR A 80 -9.79 -23.35 -4.59
CA THR A 80 -10.29 -22.12 -5.22
C THR A 80 -11.80 -22.02 -5.09
N LEU A 81 -12.29 -20.85 -4.64
CA LEU A 81 -13.71 -20.57 -4.51
C LEU A 81 -14.27 -19.88 -5.78
N PRO A 82 -15.58 -19.92 -6.04
CA PRO A 82 -16.16 -19.21 -7.18
C PRO A 82 -16.10 -17.69 -7.02
N GLU A 83 -16.21 -17.17 -5.79
CA GLU A 83 -16.10 -15.73 -5.53
C GLU A 83 -14.63 -15.31 -5.56
N GLN A 84 -14.19 -14.68 -6.63
CA GLN A 84 -12.83 -14.14 -6.78
C GLN A 84 -12.82 -12.62 -6.60
N TYR A 85 -13.32 -12.19 -5.44
CA TYR A 85 -13.35 -10.81 -4.96
C TYR A 85 -13.27 -10.84 -3.43
N PRO A 86 -12.89 -9.74 -2.75
CA PRO A 86 -12.71 -9.79 -1.30
C PRO A 86 -14.03 -10.02 -0.58
N VAL A 87 -14.04 -11.01 0.32
CA VAL A 87 -15.15 -11.33 1.22
C VAL A 87 -14.56 -11.55 2.61
N GLU A 88 -15.04 -10.79 3.59
CA GLU A 88 -14.58 -10.88 4.97
C GLU A 88 -14.67 -12.33 5.51
N GLY A 89 -13.67 -12.72 6.29
CA GLY A 89 -13.54 -14.06 6.87
C GLY A 89 -13.04 -15.14 5.90
N LYS A 90 -13.07 -14.92 4.57
CA LYS A 90 -12.49 -15.86 3.61
C LYS A 90 -10.96 -15.78 3.58
N ARG A 91 -10.33 -16.88 3.15
CA ARG A 91 -8.87 -16.94 2.96
C ARG A 91 -8.50 -16.46 1.57
N LEU A 92 -7.34 -15.84 1.48
CA LEU A 92 -6.78 -15.29 0.26
C LEU A 92 -5.37 -15.85 0.08
N PHE A 93 -5.17 -16.59 -1.00
CA PHE A 93 -3.86 -17.01 -1.46
C PHE A 93 -3.26 -15.93 -2.35
N LEU A 94 -2.03 -15.50 -2.03
CA LEU A 94 -1.26 -14.58 -2.84
C LEU A 94 -0.03 -15.27 -3.39
N ARG A 95 0.22 -15.11 -4.70
CA ARG A 95 1.54 -15.37 -5.31
C ARG A 95 2.21 -14.03 -5.55
N THR A 96 3.39 -13.83 -4.96
CA THR A 96 4.12 -12.56 -5.03
C THR A 96 5.49 -12.71 -5.66
N GLN A 97 6.07 -11.59 -6.10
CA GLN A 97 7.42 -11.47 -6.64
C GLN A 97 8.23 -10.57 -5.70
N ILE A 98 9.23 -11.14 -5.01
CA ILE A 98 10.09 -10.42 -4.08
C ILE A 98 11.55 -10.68 -4.47
N PRO A 99 12.26 -9.71 -5.09
CA PRO A 99 11.81 -8.37 -5.49
C PRO A 99 10.75 -8.39 -6.62
N PRO A 100 9.97 -7.29 -6.78
CA PRO A 100 8.92 -7.20 -7.80
C PRO A 100 9.48 -7.19 -9.23
N LEU A 101 8.64 -7.56 -10.18
CA LEU A 101 8.97 -7.49 -11.60
C LEU A 101 9.20 -6.04 -12.06
N PRO A 102 10.06 -5.81 -13.06
CA PRO A 102 10.20 -4.47 -13.64
C PRO A 102 8.89 -4.04 -14.32
N LEU A 103 8.48 -2.79 -14.08
CA LEU A 103 7.36 -2.17 -14.78
C LEU A 103 7.74 -1.80 -16.24
N PRO A 104 6.79 -1.75 -17.19
CA PRO A 104 5.39 -2.14 -17.02
C PRO A 104 5.20 -3.66 -17.04
N VAL A 105 4.13 -4.13 -16.40
CA VAL A 105 3.69 -5.54 -16.44
C VAL A 105 2.29 -5.66 -17.04
N ASN A 106 1.92 -6.87 -17.43
CA ASN A 106 0.55 -7.30 -17.75
C ASN A 106 0.38 -8.79 -17.39
N LYS A 107 -0.80 -9.38 -17.61
CA LYS A 107 -1.06 -10.80 -17.34
C LYS A 107 -0.12 -11.78 -18.04
N ASP A 108 0.47 -11.39 -19.16
CA ASP A 108 1.33 -12.23 -19.98
C ASP A 108 2.83 -12.05 -19.61
N THR A 109 3.14 -11.12 -18.70
CA THR A 109 4.51 -10.94 -18.19
C THR A 109 4.88 -12.13 -17.29
N PRO A 110 5.94 -12.90 -17.63
CA PRO A 110 6.30 -14.09 -16.88
C PRO A 110 6.87 -13.74 -15.50
N ASP A 111 6.51 -14.55 -14.52
CA ASP A 111 7.08 -14.51 -13.17
C ASP A 111 8.56 -14.94 -13.19
N ASN A 112 9.38 -14.35 -12.32
CA ASN A 112 10.71 -14.89 -12.03
C ASN A 112 10.57 -15.96 -10.94
N LEU A 113 10.81 -17.22 -11.31
CA LEU A 113 10.63 -18.36 -10.42
C LEU A 113 11.47 -18.28 -9.13
N LEU A 114 12.64 -17.64 -9.18
CA LEU A 114 13.51 -17.48 -8.01
C LEU A 114 13.02 -16.40 -7.03
N ASN A 115 12.14 -15.50 -7.49
CA ASN A 115 11.56 -14.44 -6.68
C ASN A 115 10.14 -14.76 -6.23
N THR A 116 9.58 -15.91 -6.66
CA THR A 116 8.21 -16.31 -6.34
C THR A 116 8.08 -16.65 -4.86
N GLN A 117 7.19 -15.96 -4.18
CA GLN A 117 6.80 -16.23 -2.80
C GLN A 117 5.29 -16.45 -2.72
N PHE A 118 4.85 -17.08 -1.63
CA PHE A 118 3.44 -17.36 -1.39
C PHE A 118 3.03 -16.84 -0.02
N ALA A 119 1.82 -16.27 0.05
CA ALA A 119 1.23 -15.83 1.31
C ALA A 119 -0.21 -16.34 1.42
N TYR A 120 -0.62 -16.65 2.65
CA TYR A 120 -1.96 -17.13 2.97
C TYR A 120 -2.57 -16.17 3.99
N GLU A 121 -3.47 -15.34 3.49
CA GLU A 121 -4.09 -14.24 4.22
C GLU A 121 -5.52 -14.61 4.61
N ARG A 122 -6.06 -13.88 5.57
CA ARG A 122 -7.49 -13.83 5.91
C ARG A 122 -7.97 -12.42 5.64
N ILE A 123 -9.02 -12.28 4.84
CA ILE A 123 -9.63 -10.98 4.56
C ILE A 123 -10.38 -10.54 5.81
N THR A 124 -10.01 -9.38 6.37
CA THR A 124 -10.53 -8.90 7.66
C THR A 124 -11.54 -7.79 7.50
N HIS A 125 -11.35 -6.89 6.54
CA HIS A 125 -12.21 -5.74 6.35
C HIS A 125 -12.46 -5.46 4.87
N VAL A 126 -13.71 -5.29 4.47
CA VAL A 126 -14.15 -4.87 3.14
C VAL A 126 -15.13 -3.72 3.32
N GLN A 127 -14.61 -2.49 3.32
CA GLN A 127 -15.35 -1.27 3.68
C GLN A 127 -15.42 -0.32 2.48
N PRO A 128 -16.25 -0.61 1.46
CA PRO A 128 -16.32 0.21 0.24
C PRO A 128 -16.74 1.66 0.53
N ASP A 129 -17.65 1.87 1.47
CA ASP A 129 -18.14 3.22 1.84
C ASP A 129 -17.05 4.08 2.48
N LEU A 130 -16.05 3.45 3.11
CA LEU A 130 -14.89 4.13 3.69
C LEU A 130 -13.67 4.10 2.74
N GLY A 131 -13.76 3.37 1.63
CA GLY A 131 -12.66 3.12 0.72
C GLY A 131 -11.52 2.32 1.37
N ARG A 132 -11.80 1.36 2.28
CA ARG A 132 -10.78 0.60 3.01
C ARG A 132 -10.90 -0.90 2.82
N LEU A 133 -9.77 -1.57 2.62
CA LEU A 133 -9.66 -3.02 2.43
C LEU A 133 -8.49 -3.55 3.26
N ALA A 134 -8.69 -4.65 3.98
CA ALA A 134 -7.63 -5.23 4.79
C ALA A 134 -7.63 -6.76 4.79
N TRP A 135 -6.44 -7.31 5.00
CA TRP A 135 -6.22 -8.70 5.29
C TRP A 135 -5.02 -8.89 6.21
N GLU A 136 -4.99 -10.03 6.89
CA GLU A 136 -3.92 -10.38 7.83
C GLU A 136 -3.37 -11.78 7.54
N TYR A 137 -2.09 -11.97 7.84
CA TYR A 137 -1.41 -13.23 7.61
C TYR A 137 -1.99 -14.30 8.51
N ALA A 138 -2.65 -15.30 7.91
CA ALA A 138 -3.55 -16.19 8.62
C ALA A 138 -2.86 -17.37 9.31
N THR A 139 -1.57 -17.59 9.06
CA THR A 139 -0.96 -18.92 9.22
C THR A 139 0.12 -19.06 10.30
N ASP A 140 0.62 -17.99 10.94
CA ASP A 140 1.74 -18.12 11.88
C ASP A 140 1.65 -17.18 13.10
N THR A 141 2.11 -17.67 14.25
CA THR A 141 2.35 -16.87 15.45
C THR A 141 3.72 -16.20 15.46
N LEU A 142 4.70 -16.73 14.72
CA LEU A 142 6.08 -16.24 14.67
C LEU A 142 6.25 -15.01 13.77
N ILE A 143 5.41 -14.90 12.74
CA ILE A 143 5.28 -13.73 11.87
C ILE A 143 3.82 -13.38 11.81
N GLN A 144 3.50 -12.16 12.24
CA GLN A 144 2.19 -11.55 12.12
C GLN A 144 2.33 -10.42 11.11
N ALA A 145 1.39 -10.31 10.18
CA ALA A 145 1.33 -9.19 9.28
C ALA A 145 -0.12 -8.76 9.09
N GLU A 146 -0.37 -7.46 9.10
CA GLU A 146 -1.67 -6.90 8.73
C GLU A 146 -1.46 -5.86 7.66
N ARG A 147 -2.14 -6.04 6.53
CA ARG A 147 -2.13 -5.13 5.41
C ARG A 147 -3.44 -4.38 5.32
N TRP A 148 -3.35 -3.06 5.45
CA TRP A 148 -4.41 -2.11 5.14
C TRP A 148 -4.16 -1.43 3.80
N GLN A 149 -5.23 -1.22 3.06
CA GLN A 149 -5.27 -0.42 1.84
C GLN A 149 -6.41 0.58 1.96
N ALA A 150 -6.18 1.79 1.47
CA ALA A 150 -7.17 2.85 1.47
C ALA A 150 -7.19 3.62 0.15
N VAL A 151 -8.37 4.10 -0.21
CA VAL A 151 -8.63 4.93 -1.39
C VAL A 151 -9.36 6.19 -0.92
N SER A 152 -8.93 7.36 -1.35
CA SER A 152 -9.59 8.64 -1.04
C SER A 152 -9.72 9.52 -2.28
N ASP A 153 -10.85 10.17 -2.43
CA ASP A 153 -11.01 11.23 -3.43
C ASP A 153 -10.34 12.52 -2.91
N LEU A 154 -9.36 13.04 -3.66
CA LEU A 154 -8.73 14.34 -3.37
C LEU A 154 -9.37 15.48 -4.18
N GLY A 155 -10.38 15.18 -5.00
CA GLY A 155 -11.03 16.10 -5.91
C GLY A 155 -10.31 16.25 -7.26
N ASN A 156 -10.98 16.88 -8.22
CA ASN A 156 -10.45 17.17 -9.56
C ASN A 156 -9.91 15.93 -10.32
N GLY A 157 -10.53 14.77 -10.10
CA GLY A 157 -10.11 13.52 -10.72
C GLY A 157 -8.80 12.95 -10.17
N VAL A 158 -8.36 13.41 -9.00
CA VAL A 158 -7.18 12.88 -8.29
C VAL A 158 -7.63 11.98 -7.16
N VAL A 159 -7.14 10.75 -7.16
CA VAL A 159 -7.42 9.75 -6.13
C VAL A 159 -6.13 9.38 -5.42
N LEU A 160 -6.15 9.43 -4.10
CA LEU A 160 -5.07 8.94 -3.26
C LEU A 160 -5.26 7.44 -3.01
N TYR A 161 -4.28 6.63 -3.40
CA TYR A 161 -4.16 5.24 -3.00
C TYR A 161 -3.04 5.10 -1.96
N GLU A 162 -3.36 4.44 -0.85
CA GLU A 162 -2.44 4.11 0.22
C GLU A 162 -2.48 2.61 0.49
N SER A 163 -1.33 2.03 0.81
CA SER A 163 -1.25 0.66 1.31
C SER A 163 -0.12 0.55 2.32
N ARG A 164 -0.37 -0.12 3.44
CA ARG A 164 0.62 -0.35 4.49
C ARG A 164 0.44 -1.74 5.04
N GLU A 165 1.53 -2.49 5.09
CA GLU A 165 1.61 -3.77 5.79
C GLU A 165 2.56 -3.65 6.97
N VAL A 166 2.06 -3.97 8.16
CA VAL A 166 2.80 -3.91 9.41
C VAL A 166 3.18 -5.33 9.81
N PHE A 167 4.48 -5.58 9.95
CA PHE A 167 5.03 -6.89 10.32
C PHE A 167 5.45 -6.91 11.78
N ASN A 168 5.09 -7.97 12.48
CA ASN A 168 5.40 -8.19 13.89
C ASN A 168 5.69 -9.68 14.16
N GLY A 169 6.04 -10.03 15.39
CA GLY A 169 6.39 -11.38 15.81
C GLY A 169 7.91 -11.62 15.87
N LEU A 170 8.28 -12.78 16.40
CA LEU A 170 9.65 -13.14 16.74
C LEU A 170 10.59 -13.13 15.52
N LEU A 171 10.10 -13.53 14.35
CA LEU A 171 10.91 -13.63 13.12
C LEU A 171 10.82 -12.39 12.22
N ALA A 172 10.04 -11.37 12.58
CA ALA A 172 9.87 -10.17 11.76
C ALA A 172 11.20 -9.41 11.55
N SER A 173 12.07 -9.34 12.55
CA SER A 173 13.38 -8.68 12.38
C SER A 173 14.31 -9.42 11.41
N VAL A 174 14.17 -10.75 11.31
CA VAL A 174 14.92 -11.55 10.33
C VAL A 174 14.38 -11.27 8.93
N LEU A 175 13.04 -11.28 8.78
CA LEU A 175 12.37 -10.93 7.54
C LEU A 175 12.72 -9.52 7.06
N GLN A 176 12.77 -8.54 7.97
CA GLN A 176 13.18 -7.17 7.67
C GLN A 176 14.59 -7.13 7.07
N LYS A 177 15.54 -7.85 7.68
CA LYS A 177 16.95 -7.87 7.24
C LYS A 177 17.16 -8.59 5.92
N THR A 178 16.33 -9.57 5.59
CA THR A 178 16.51 -10.41 4.40
C THR A 178 15.67 -9.94 3.22
N LEU A 179 14.42 -9.56 3.44
CA LEU A 179 13.45 -9.20 2.40
C LEU A 179 12.90 -7.77 2.54
N GLY A 180 13.17 -7.04 3.63
CA GLY A 180 12.54 -5.75 3.92
C GLY A 180 12.66 -4.72 2.78
N GLU A 181 13.86 -4.56 2.21
CA GLU A 181 14.07 -3.65 1.07
C GLU A 181 13.30 -4.09 -0.19
N SER A 182 13.28 -5.41 -0.45
CA SER A 182 12.57 -5.97 -1.61
C SER A 182 11.05 -5.93 -1.44
N LEU A 183 10.56 -6.09 -0.20
CA LEU A 183 9.16 -5.90 0.18
C LEU A 183 8.75 -4.45 -0.02
N GLN A 184 9.52 -3.49 0.51
CA GLN A 184 9.25 -2.06 0.32
C GLN A 184 9.19 -1.71 -1.18
N LYS A 185 10.16 -2.18 -1.97
CA LYS A 185 10.11 -2.05 -3.43
C LYS A 185 8.85 -2.66 -4.04
N GLY A 186 8.39 -3.81 -3.53
CA GLY A 186 7.13 -4.43 -3.92
C GLY A 186 5.92 -3.51 -3.76
N PHE A 187 5.83 -2.81 -2.63
CA PHE A 187 4.75 -1.84 -2.39
C PHE A 187 4.87 -0.62 -3.30
N ASP A 188 6.07 -0.06 -3.45
CA ASP A 188 6.32 1.09 -4.31
C ASP A 188 5.95 0.78 -5.77
N ASP A 189 6.40 -0.35 -6.29
CA ASP A 189 6.15 -0.78 -7.67
C ASP A 189 4.68 -1.19 -7.87
N GLN A 190 4.01 -1.73 -6.84
CA GLN A 190 2.57 -1.96 -6.87
C GLN A 190 1.79 -0.65 -7.01
N GLY A 191 2.10 0.36 -6.21
CA GLY A 191 1.47 1.68 -6.29
C GLY A 191 1.68 2.32 -7.66
N ARG A 192 2.91 2.27 -8.19
CA ARG A 192 3.21 2.77 -9.54
C ARG A 192 2.51 1.96 -10.64
N GLY A 193 2.43 0.64 -10.50
CA GLY A 193 1.71 -0.24 -11.43
C GLY A 193 0.23 0.12 -11.53
N LEU A 194 -0.42 0.32 -10.38
CA LEU A 194 -1.83 0.73 -10.32
C LEU A 194 -2.06 2.10 -10.96
N LYS A 195 -1.19 3.08 -10.64
CA LYS A 195 -1.22 4.41 -11.25
C LYS A 195 -1.11 4.32 -12.78
N LEU A 196 -0.09 3.62 -13.29
CA LEU A 196 0.12 3.45 -14.72
C LEU A 196 -1.06 2.77 -15.41
N PHE A 197 -1.70 1.80 -14.75
CA PHE A 197 -2.85 1.10 -15.32
C PHE A 197 -4.07 2.01 -15.47
N LEU A 198 -4.38 2.80 -14.43
CA LEU A 198 -5.58 3.63 -14.40
C LEU A 198 -5.44 4.93 -15.18
N GLU A 199 -4.25 5.53 -15.22
CA GLU A 199 -4.00 6.77 -16.00
C GLU A 199 -3.96 6.53 -17.51
N ARG A 200 -3.78 5.28 -17.96
CA ARG A 200 -3.81 4.93 -19.40
C ARG A 200 -5.22 4.76 -19.97
N GLY A 201 -6.22 4.53 -19.10
CA GLY A 201 -7.61 4.28 -19.50
C GLY A 201 -8.50 5.52 -19.55
N ALA A 202 -7.93 6.70 -19.29
CA ALA A 202 -8.61 8.00 -19.28
C ALA A 202 -8.46 8.76 -20.60
#